data_AF-A0A955XM60-F1
#
_entry.id   AF-A0A955XM60-F1
#
_cell.length_a   1.000
_cell.length_b   1.000
_cell.length_c   1.000
_cell.angle_alpha   90.00
_cell.angle_beta   90.00
_cell.angle_gamma   90.00
#
_symmetry.space_group_name_H-M   'P 1'
#
loop_
_entity.id
_entity.type
_entity.pdbx_description
1 polymer ?
#
loop_
_entity_poly.entity_id
_entity_poly.type
_entity_poly.pdbx_seq_one_letter_code
_entity_poly.pdbx_strand_id
1 'polypeptide(L)'
;MIAHVMVAAALVLTGVRLLRGPTGADRVVALDLATTLGVGLAAAHAVHTGEAVYLDVALVVGLIGFLGTVGLGLHLTPRRPDEPR
;
A
#
# COMPACT_ATOMS: atom_id res chain seq x y z
N MET A 1 -19.85 7.92 -4.01
CA MET A 1 -20.23 6.50 -4.19
C MET A 1 -19.41 5.76 -5.24
N ILE A 2 -19.42 6.14 -6.53
CA ILE A 2 -18.70 5.41 -7.60
C ILE A 2 -17.22 5.19 -7.27
N ALA A 3 -16.53 6.25 -6.81
CA ALA A 3 -15.12 6.16 -6.42
C ALA A 3 -14.85 5.11 -5.31
N HIS A 4 -15.73 5.00 -4.30
CA HIS A 4 -15.55 4.04 -3.22
C HIS A 4 -15.67 2.60 -3.73
N VAL A 5 -16.65 2.34 -4.61
CA VAL A 5 -16.86 1.02 -5.21
C VAL A 5 -15.67 0.62 -6.09
N MET A 6 -15.18 1.55 -6.91
CA MET A 6 -14.02 1.31 -7.77
C MET A 6 -12.75 1.01 -6.96
N VAL A 7 -12.49 1.79 -5.91
CA VAL A 7 -11.32 1.59 -5.04
C VAL A 7 -11.45 0.30 -4.23
N ALA A 8 -12.63 -0.03 -3.71
CA ALA A 8 -12.87 -1.29 -3.00
C ALA A 8 -12.67 -2.50 -3.92
N ALA A 9 -13.16 -2.45 -5.16
CA ALA A 9 -12.91 -3.50 -6.15
C ALA A 9 -11.41 -3.63 -6.48
N ALA A 10 -10.71 -2.50 -6.67
CA ALA A 10 -9.26 -2.51 -6.86
C ALA A 10 -8.50 -3.09 -5.66
N LEU A 11 -8.98 -2.85 -4.42
CA LEU A 11 -8.38 -3.39 -3.21
C LEU A 11 -8.52 -4.92 -3.15
N VAL A 12 -9.68 -5.45 -3.54
CA VAL A 12 -9.91 -6.91 -3.66
C VAL A 12 -8.97 -7.53 -4.70
N LEU A 13 -8.87 -6.94 -5.89
CA LEU A 13 -7.98 -7.40 -6.95
C LEU A 13 -6.51 -7.37 -6.52
N THR A 14 -6.11 -6.31 -5.83
CA THR A 14 -4.76 -6.17 -5.26
C THR A 14 -4.50 -7.22 -4.18
N GLY A 15 -5.49 -7.49 -3.31
CA GLY A 15 -5.41 -8.58 -2.32
C GLY A 15 -5.22 -9.95 -2.97
N VAL A 16 -5.91 -10.22 -4.09
CA VAL A 16 -5.70 -11.44 -4.88
C VAL A 16 -4.25 -11.52 -5.40
N ARG A 17 -3.70 -10.41 -5.90
CA ARG A 17 -2.31 -10.33 -6.39
C ARG A 17 -1.29 -10.51 -5.26
N LEU A 18 -1.56 -9.97 -4.08
CA LEU A 18 -0.73 -10.12 -2.88
C LEU A 18 -0.62 -11.60 -2.45
N LEU A 19 -1.73 -12.34 -2.50
CA LEU A 19 -1.75 -13.76 -2.13
C LEU A 19 -1.16 -14.66 -3.21
N ARG A 20 -1.41 -14.38 -4.49
CA ARG A 20 -1.00 -15.22 -5.63
C ARG A 20 0.28 -14.77 -6.32
N GLY A 21 0.99 -13.78 -5.77
CA GLY A 21 2.23 -13.26 -6.35
C GLY A 21 3.32 -14.34 -6.46
N PRO A 22 3.93 -14.55 -7.65
CA PRO A 22 4.96 -15.56 -7.89
C PRO A 22 6.31 -15.23 -7.25
N THR A 23 6.66 -13.94 -7.14
CA THR A 23 7.93 -13.49 -6.54
C THR A 23 7.69 -12.73 -5.24
N GLY A 24 8.72 -12.62 -4.39
CA GLY A 24 8.68 -11.75 -3.22
C GLY A 24 8.42 -10.29 -3.61
N ALA A 25 9.11 -9.79 -4.64
CA ALA A 25 8.97 -8.43 -5.15
C ALA A 25 7.54 -8.13 -5.62
N ASP A 26 6.89 -9.05 -6.33
CA ASP A 26 5.49 -8.90 -6.77
C ASP A 26 4.54 -8.69 -5.59
N ARG A 27 4.80 -9.37 -4.47
CA ARG A 27 3.99 -9.25 -3.25
C ARG A 27 4.25 -7.93 -2.54
N VAL A 28 5.50 -7.44 -2.54
CA VAL A 28 5.82 -6.10 -1.99
C VAL A 28 5.10 -5.01 -2.75
N VAL A 29 5.13 -5.06 -4.08
CA VAL A 29 4.42 -4.08 -4.93
C VAL A 29 2.91 -4.17 -4.73
N ALA A 30 2.35 -5.39 -4.60
CA ALA A 30 0.94 -5.56 -4.30
C ALA A 30 0.56 -5.02 -2.91
N LEU A 31 1.43 -5.18 -1.90
CA LEU A 31 1.24 -4.61 -0.56
C LEU A 31 1.25 -3.07 -0.61
N ASP A 32 2.22 -2.49 -1.32
CA ASP A 32 2.33 -1.05 -1.52
C ASP A 32 1.08 -0.46 -2.19
N LEU A 33 0.61 -1.12 -3.25
CA LEU A 33 -0.63 -0.75 -3.93
C LEU A 33 -1.84 -0.88 -3.00
N ALA A 34 -1.90 -1.90 -2.15
CA ALA A 34 -2.99 -2.06 -1.19
C ALA A 34 -3.03 -0.91 -0.17
N THR A 35 -1.87 -0.49 0.34
CA THR A 35 -1.78 0.66 1.25
C THR A 35 -2.19 1.96 0.54
N THR A 36 -1.73 2.16 -0.69
CA THR A 36 -2.11 3.32 -1.53
C THR A 36 -3.62 3.38 -1.80
N LEU A 37 -4.24 2.24 -2.08
CA LEU A 37 -5.70 2.15 -2.25
C LEU A 37 -6.44 2.43 -0.93
N GLY A 38 -5.90 1.99 0.21
CA GLY A 38 -6.41 2.33 1.54
C GLY A 38 -6.38 3.84 1.81
N VAL A 39 -5.27 4.50 1.49
CA VAL A 39 -5.13 5.97 1.55
C VAL A 39 -6.17 6.64 0.64
N GLY A 40 -6.31 6.18 -0.61
CA GLY A 40 -7.30 6.69 -1.55
C GLY A 40 -8.74 6.51 -1.07
N LEU A 41 -9.06 5.40 -0.41
CA LEU A 41 -10.38 5.15 0.17
C LEU A 41 -10.66 6.10 1.34
N ALA A 42 -9.70 6.27 2.25
CA ALA A 42 -9.81 7.21 3.37
C ALA A 42 -9.98 8.66 2.89
N ALA A 43 -9.18 9.09 1.89
CA ALA A 43 -9.30 10.41 1.30
C ALA A 43 -10.64 10.62 0.58
N ALA A 44 -11.10 9.64 -0.21
CA ALA A 44 -12.42 9.70 -0.84
C ALA A 44 -13.55 9.76 0.19
N HIS A 45 -13.38 9.07 1.33
CA HIS A 45 -14.33 9.10 2.42
C HIS A 45 -14.35 10.46 3.13
N ALA A 46 -13.19 11.08 3.36
CA ALA A 46 -13.08 12.44 3.89
C ALA A 46 -13.88 13.46 3.06
N VAL A 47 -13.75 13.38 1.73
CA VAL A 47 -14.51 14.25 0.82
C VAL A 47 -16.01 13.95 0.87
N HIS A 48 -16.39 12.69 1.08
CA HIS A 48 -17.80 12.28 1.12
C HIS A 48 -18.50 12.71 2.42
N THR A 49 -17.83 12.62 3.56
CA THR A 49 -18.38 12.94 4.89
C THR A 49 -18.14 14.39 5.30
N GLY A 50 -17.14 15.07 4.73
CA GLY A 50 -16.68 16.38 5.16
C GLY A 50 -15.79 16.35 6.41
N GLU A 51 -15.48 15.15 6.92
CA GLU A 51 -14.70 14.98 8.15
C GLU A 51 -13.21 14.86 7.86
N ALA A 52 -12.42 15.84 8.33
CA ALA A 52 -10.99 15.89 8.09
C ALA A 52 -10.19 14.77 8.79
N VAL A 53 -10.76 14.14 9.83
CA VAL A 53 -10.12 13.03 10.57
C VAL A 53 -9.69 11.86 9.67
N TYR A 54 -10.41 11.64 8.57
CA TYR A 54 -10.07 10.60 7.61
C TYR A 54 -8.80 10.93 6.79
N LEU A 55 -8.42 12.21 6.67
CA LEU A 55 -7.14 12.61 6.08
C LEU A 55 -5.97 12.31 7.02
N ASP A 56 -6.15 12.45 8.33
CA ASP A 56 -5.13 12.05 9.31
C ASP A 56 -4.89 10.55 9.25
N VAL A 57 -5.96 9.75 9.15
CA VAL A 57 -5.86 8.30 8.92
C VAL A 57 -5.11 8.00 7.62
N ALA A 58 -5.45 8.69 6.53
CA ALA A 58 -4.80 8.52 5.24
C ALA A 58 -3.29 8.84 5.31
N LEU A 59 -2.91 9.92 6.02
CA LEU A 59 -1.53 10.31 6.23
C LEU A 59 -0.75 9.24 7.00
N VAL A 60 -1.29 8.77 8.13
CA VAL A 60 -0.63 7.76 8.97
C VAL A 60 -0.48 6.44 8.21
N VAL A 61 -1.54 5.98 7.54
CA VAL A 61 -1.49 4.75 6.73
C VAL A 61 -0.48 4.87 5.59
N GLY A 62 -0.43 6.02 4.91
CA GLY A 62 0.53 6.27 3.84
C GLY A 62 1.98 6.23 4.32
N LEU A 63 2.28 6.87 5.46
CA LEU A 63 3.62 6.86 6.04
C LEU A 63 4.06 5.47 6.50
N ILE A 64 3.20 4.75 7.23
CA ILE A 64 3.49 3.40 7.71
C ILE A 64 3.61 2.43 6.53
N GLY A 65 2.72 2.52 5.55
CA GLY A 65 2.72 1.70 4.35
C GLY A 65 4.01 1.88 3.56
N PHE A 66 4.37 3.13 3.26
CA PHE A 66 5.62 3.46 2.57
C PHE A 66 6.86 2.92 3.30
N LEU A 67 6.95 3.15 4.62
CA LEU A 67 8.08 2.66 5.42
C LEU A 67 8.17 1.13 5.40
N GLY A 68 7.03 0.44 5.48
CA GLY A 68 6.94 -1.00 5.37
C GLY A 68 7.42 -1.52 4.01
N THR A 69 6.99 -0.88 2.92
CA THR A 69 7.42 -1.23 1.55
C THR A 69 8.93 -1.04 1.38
N VAL A 70 9.49 0.09 1.85
CA VAL A 70 10.93 0.36 1.80
C VAL A 70 11.71 -0.69 2.59
N GLY A 71 11.28 -1.00 3.82
CA GLY A 71 11.91 -2.02 4.65
C GLY A 71 11.91 -3.40 3.99
N LEU A 72 10.79 -3.78 3.37
CA LEU A 72 10.68 -5.06 2.68
C LEU A 72 11.51 -5.09 1.38
N GLY A 73 11.59 -3.99 0.65
CA GLY A 73 12.45 -3.85 -0.52
C GLY A 73 13.94 -3.99 -0.18
N LEU A 74 14.37 -3.39 0.93
CA LEU A 74 15.73 -3.55 1.44
C LEU A 74 16.02 -5.01 1.83
N HIS A 75 15.06 -5.70 2.45
CA HIS A 75 15.20 -7.12 2.79
C HIS A 75 15.35 -8.03 1.57
N LEU A 76 14.68 -7.70 0.46
CA LEU A 76 14.75 -8.47 -0.78
C LEU A 76 15.99 -8.16 -1.62
N THR A 77 16.69 -7.06 -1.36
CA THR A 77 17.87 -6.66 -2.14
C THR A 77 19.07 -7.51 -1.72
N PRO A 78 19.70 -8.28 -2.64
CA PRO A 78 20.88 -9.07 -2.33
C PRO A 78 22.05 -8.17 -1.91
N ARG A 79 22.80 -8.59 -0.88
CA ARG A 79 24.04 -7.90 -0.49
C ARG A 79 25.06 -8.04 -1.62
N ARG A 80 25.73 -6.93 -1.96
CA ARG A 80 26.86 -6.99 -2.90
C ARG A 80 28.03 -7.73 -2.25
N PRO A 81 28.75 -8.57 -3.00
CA PRO A 81 29.90 -9.32 -2.47
C PRO A 81 31.03 -8.44 -1.91
N ASP A 82 31.06 -7.16 -2.29
CA ASP A 82 32.22 -6.27 -2.13
C ASP A 82 32.17 -5.40 -0.87
N GLU A 83 31.19 -5.62 0.03
CA GLU A 83 30.98 -4.78 1.22
C GLU A 83 31.80 -5.30 2.43
N PRO A 84 32.69 -4.48 3.03
CA PRO A 84 33.54 -4.90 4.15
C PRO A 84 32.74 -5.27 5.40
N ARG A 85 33.19 -6.31 6.11
CA ARG A 85 32.60 -6.82 7.36
C ARG A 85 32.72 -5.86 8.53
#